data_AF-A0A7L0SEK9-F1
#
_entry.id   AF-A0A7L0SEK9-F1
#
_cell.length_a   1.000
_cell.length_b   1.000
_cell.length_c   1.000
_cell.angle_alpha   90.00
_cell.angle_beta   90.00
_cell.angle_gamma   90.00
#
_symmetry.space_group_name_H-M   'P 1'
#
loop_
_entity.id
_entity.type
_entity.pdbx_description
1 polymer ?
#
loop_
_entity_poly.entity_id
_entity_poly.type
_entity_poly.pdbx_seq_one_letter_code
_entity_poly.pdbx_strand_id
1 'polypeptide(L)'
;QLGKHNLALTESTEQLISSSRVIRHSGYSSATLDNDIMLIKLSRPAQLNRAVQTIPLPTSCVATGTTCLISGWGNTLSNGSEYSVGMCS
;
A
#
# COMPACT_ATOMS: atom_id res chain seq x y z
N GLN A 1 4.20 6.49 -6.95
CA GLN A 1 3.56 6.25 -8.26
C GLN A 1 2.15 5.77 -8.00
N LEU A 2 1.17 6.15 -8.82
CA LEU A 2 -0.22 5.68 -8.75
C LEU A 2 -0.69 5.24 -10.15
N GLY A 3 -1.68 4.35 -10.23
CA GLY A 3 -2.27 3.93 -11.51
C GLY A 3 -1.35 3.08 -12.38
N LYS A 4 -0.46 2.30 -11.75
CA LYS A 4 0.57 1.49 -12.40
C LYS A 4 0.25 0.00 -12.34
N HIS A 5 0.51 -0.70 -13.43
CA HIS A 5 0.39 -2.15 -13.56
C HIS A 5 1.76 -2.81 -13.83
N ASN A 6 2.52 -2.29 -14.79
CA ASN A 6 3.88 -2.77 -15.07
C ASN A 6 4.94 -1.80 -14.54
N LEU A 7 5.72 -2.22 -13.54
CA LEU A 7 6.75 -1.38 -12.92
C LEU A 7 7.87 -0.97 -13.88
N ALA A 8 8.14 -1.77 -14.92
CA ALA A 8 9.22 -1.53 -15.88
C ALA A 8 8.84 -0.57 -17.01
N LEU A 9 7.55 -0.27 -17.19
CA LEU A 9 7.05 0.57 -18.28
C LEU A 9 6.47 1.87 -17.74
N THR A 10 6.48 2.91 -18.58
CA THR A 10 5.69 4.13 -18.34
C THR A 10 4.33 3.95 -18.99
N GLU A 11 3.27 4.01 -18.18
CA GLU A 11 1.90 3.80 -18.63
C GLU A 11 1.14 5.13 -18.66
N SER A 12 0.20 5.29 -19.60
CA SER A 12 -0.59 6.52 -19.72
C SER A 12 -1.50 6.78 -18.52
N THR A 13 -1.77 5.75 -17.72
CA THR A 13 -2.54 5.83 -16.48
C THR A 13 -1.70 6.24 -15.26
N GLU A 14 -0.37 6.26 -15.41
CA GLU A 14 0.55 6.52 -14.30
C GLU A 14 0.51 7.99 -13.85
N GLN A 15 0.43 8.19 -12.55
CA GLN A 15 0.68 9.48 -11.92
C GLN A 15 1.92 9.42 -11.05
N LEU A 16 2.97 10.13 -11.47
CA LEU A 16 4.17 10.34 -10.67
C LEU A 16 3.99 11.59 -9.81
N ILE A 17 3.89 11.38 -8.50
CA ILE A 17 3.73 12.44 -7.49
C ILE A 17 4.72 12.16 -6.36
N SER A 18 5.55 13.14 -6.02
CA SER A 18 6.48 13.05 -4.89
C SER A 18 5.75 13.10 -3.55
N SER A 19 6.36 12.55 -2.51
CA SER A 19 5.92 12.79 -1.14
C SER A 19 6.31 14.20 -0.70
N SER A 20 5.40 14.92 -0.06
CA SER A 20 5.73 16.14 0.69
C SER A 20 6.06 15.84 2.15
N ARG A 21 5.51 14.74 2.70
CA ARG A 21 5.75 14.32 4.07
C ARG A 21 5.59 12.82 4.22
N VAL A 22 6.42 12.24 5.06
CA VAL A 22 6.29 10.85 5.56
C VAL A 22 6.09 10.94 7.07
N ILE A 23 5.02 10.33 7.57
CA ILE A 23 4.62 10.37 8.98
C ILE A 23 4.55 8.93 9.48
N ARG A 24 5.54 8.50 10.25
CA ARG A 24 5.54 7.18 10.90
C ARG A 24 4.68 7.21 12.15
N HIS A 25 4.08 6.08 12.50
CA HIS A 25 3.41 5.94 13.79
C HIS A 25 4.39 6.23 14.93
N SER A 26 3.99 7.05 15.91
CA SER A 26 4.87 7.49 17.00
C SER A 26 5.32 6.34 17.90
N GLY A 27 4.51 5.28 18.00
CA GLY A 27 4.82 4.05 18.74
C GLY A 27 5.48 2.95 17.92
N TYR A 28 5.98 3.23 16.70
CA TYR A 28 6.66 2.21 15.89
C TYR A 28 7.93 1.69 16.61
N SER A 29 8.05 0.37 16.71
CA SER A 29 9.21 -0.32 17.27
C SER A 29 9.87 -1.18 16.19
N SER A 30 11.10 -0.85 15.79
CA SER A 30 11.85 -1.68 14.84
C SER A 30 12.33 -3.02 15.43
N ALA A 31 12.28 -3.19 16.75
CA ALA A 31 12.67 -4.43 17.42
C ALA A 31 11.55 -5.48 17.40
N THR A 32 10.29 -5.03 17.49
CA THR A 32 9.10 -5.92 17.57
C THR A 32 8.19 -5.84 16.35
N LEU A 33 8.39 -4.83 15.48
CA LEU A 33 7.47 -4.45 14.40
C LEU A 33 6.09 -4.01 14.87
N ASP A 34 5.94 -3.69 16.17
CA ASP A 34 4.69 -3.13 16.68
C ASP A 34 4.43 -1.75 16.06
N ASN A 35 3.16 -1.52 15.72
CA ASN A 35 2.67 -0.31 15.06
C ASN A 35 3.39 0.01 13.73
N ASP A 36 3.66 -1.02 12.93
CA ASP A 36 4.23 -0.88 11.58
C ASP A 36 3.20 -0.28 10.59
N ILE A 37 2.97 1.02 10.71
CA ILE A 37 2.11 1.81 9.84
C ILE A 37 2.67 3.22 9.65
N MET A 38 2.50 3.76 8.45
CA MET A 38 2.88 5.14 8.12
C MET A 38 1.89 5.79 7.15
N LEU A 39 1.79 7.11 7.22
CA LEU A 39 1.06 7.95 6.26
C LEU A 39 2.03 8.72 5.37
N ILE A 40 1.71 8.81 4.09
CA ILE A 40 2.44 9.61 3.11
C ILE A 40 1.51 10.72 2.60
N LYS A 41 1.92 11.98 2.81
CA LYS A 41 1.25 13.12 2.19
C LYS A 41 1.85 13.36 0.81
N LEU A 42 1.03 13.36 -0.23
CA LEU A 42 1.46 13.69 -1.59
C LEU A 42 1.79 15.19 -1.70
N SER A 43 2.72 15.56 -2.59
CA SER A 43 3.08 16.97 -2.85
C SER A 43 1.97 17.76 -3.56
N ARG A 44 1.11 17.05 -4.29
CA ARG A 44 -0.15 17.53 -4.85
C ARG A 44 -1.22 16.43 -4.77
N PRO A 45 -2.52 16.77 -4.76
CA PRO A 45 -3.58 15.77 -4.84
C PRO A 45 -3.42 14.87 -6.09
N ALA A 46 -3.71 13.58 -5.92
CA ALA A 46 -3.86 12.67 -7.06
C ALA A 46 -5.19 12.95 -7.79
N GLN A 47 -5.19 12.77 -9.11
CA GLN A 47 -6.42 12.84 -9.89
C GLN A 47 -7.10 11.47 -9.86
N LEU A 48 -8.25 11.37 -9.19
CA LEU A 48 -9.00 10.12 -9.15
C LEU A 48 -9.65 9.83 -10.50
N ASN A 49 -9.55 8.58 -10.93
CA ASN A 49 -10.11 8.09 -12.20
C ASN A 49 -10.21 6.55 -12.15
N ARG A 50 -10.50 5.90 -13.28
CA ARG A 50 -10.62 4.43 -13.36
C ARG A 50 -9.38 3.65 -12.91
N ALA A 51 -8.19 4.24 -12.98
CA ALA A 51 -6.93 3.60 -12.61
C ALA A 51 -6.39 4.05 -11.24
N VAL A 52 -6.94 5.14 -10.68
CA VAL A 52 -6.53 5.68 -9.37
C VAL A 52 -7.77 5.93 -8.53
N GLN A 53 -7.99 5.08 -7.53
CA GLN A 53 -9.12 5.16 -6.61
C GLN A 53 -8.64 5.01 -5.17
N THR A 54 -9.44 5.49 -4.23
CA THR A 54 -9.20 5.33 -2.79
C THR A 54 -9.88 4.05 -2.29
N ILE A 55 -9.29 3.45 -1.26
CA ILE A 55 -9.90 2.37 -0.50
C ILE A 55 -10.52 2.93 0.80
N PRO A 56 -11.74 2.51 1.19
CA PRO A 56 -12.31 2.94 2.46
C PRO A 56 -11.54 2.36 3.65
N LEU A 57 -11.55 3.07 4.77
CA LEU A 57 -11.01 2.57 6.02
C LEU A 57 -11.99 1.58 6.67
N PRO A 58 -11.51 0.50 7.30
CA PRO A 58 -12.37 -0.39 8.06
C PRO A 58 -12.98 0.35 9.24
N THR A 59 -14.27 0.13 9.49
CA THR A 59 -15.00 0.68 10.65
C THR A 59 -15.04 -0.28 11.83
N SER A 60 -14.66 -1.54 11.63
CA SER A 60 -14.58 -2.59 12.63
C SER A 60 -13.53 -3.63 12.24
N CYS A 61 -13.11 -4.45 13.20
CA CYS A 61 -12.25 -5.60 12.93
C CYS A 61 -12.98 -6.65 12.07
N VAL A 62 -12.24 -7.30 11.19
CA VAL A 62 -12.76 -8.42 10.37
C VAL A 62 -12.76 -9.73 11.16
N ALA A 63 -13.71 -10.61 10.85
CA ALA A 63 -13.78 -11.92 11.50
C ALA A 63 -12.73 -12.89 10.96
N THR A 64 -12.30 -13.84 11.78
CA THR A 64 -11.42 -14.94 11.34
C THR A 64 -12.07 -15.73 10.21
N GLY A 65 -11.29 -16.07 9.18
CA GLY A 65 -11.78 -16.76 7.99
C GLY A 65 -12.37 -15.85 6.91
N THR A 66 -12.40 -14.53 7.13
CA THR A 66 -12.77 -13.56 6.08
C THR A 66 -11.81 -13.68 4.90
N THR A 67 -12.34 -13.86 3.69
CA THR A 67 -11.54 -13.83 2.47
C THR A 67 -11.14 -12.40 2.15
N CYS A 68 -9.85 -12.19 1.87
CA CYS A 68 -9.29 -10.89 1.55
C CYS A 68 -8.50 -10.96 0.24
N LEU A 69 -8.48 -9.85 -0.51
CA LEU A 69 -7.59 -9.68 -1.65
C LEU A 69 -6.27 -9.04 -1.19
N ILE A 70 -5.16 -9.69 -1.50
CA ILE A 70 -3.80 -9.17 -1.28
C ILE A 70 -3.14 -8.97 -2.64
N SER A 71 -2.48 -7.83 -2.85
CA SER A 71 -1.85 -7.48 -4.11
C SER A 71 -0.49 -6.82 -3.91
N GLY A 72 0.47 -7.11 -4.79
CA GLY A 72 1.76 -6.45 -4.84
C GLY A 72 2.66 -7.01 -5.93
N TRP A 73 3.81 -6.36 -6.16
CA TRP A 73 4.88 -6.81 -7.08
C TRP A 73 6.04 -7.46 -6.32
N GLY A 74 5.76 -8.05 -5.15
CA GLY A 74 6.76 -8.71 -4.32
C GLY A 74 7.28 -10.01 -4.93
N ASN A 75 8.25 -10.64 -4.25
CA ASN A 75 8.79 -11.94 -4.66
C ASN A 75 7.67 -13.01 -4.70
N THR A 76 7.62 -13.78 -5.79
CA THR A 76 6.65 -14.87 -6.00
C THR A 76 7.24 -16.26 -5.74
N LEU A 77 8.51 -16.35 -5.34
CA LEU A 77 9.20 -17.60 -5.05
C LEU A 77 9.10 -17.94 -3.56
N SER A 78 8.69 -19.17 -3.25
CA SER A 78 8.49 -19.67 -1.88
C SER A 78 9.78 -19.88 -1.09
N ASN A 79 10.94 -19.97 -1.76
CA ASN A 79 12.22 -20.29 -1.13
C ASN A 79 13.24 -19.14 -1.22
N GLY A 80 12.83 -17.96 -0.73
CA GLY A 80 13.67 -16.76 -0.65
C GLY A 80 12.96 -15.61 0.08
N SER A 81 12.70 -15.82 1.39
CA SER A 81 12.12 -14.88 2.38
C SER A 81 10.73 -14.28 2.04
N GLU A 82 9.69 -14.85 2.65
CA GLU A 82 8.33 -14.29 2.78
C GLU A 82 8.36 -12.94 3.52
N TYR A 83 7.55 -11.97 3.06
CA TYR A 83 6.40 -11.40 3.78
C TYR A 83 5.62 -10.50 2.81
N SER A 84 4.36 -10.83 2.52
CA SER A 84 3.40 -9.87 1.97
C SER A 84 2.44 -9.50 3.09
N VAL A 85 2.63 -8.34 3.73
CA VAL A 85 1.62 -7.77 4.62
C VAL A 85 0.55 -7.17 3.71
N GLY A 86 -0.50 -7.96 3.46
CA GLY A 86 -1.65 -7.52 2.70
C GLY A 86 -2.68 -6.86 3.61
N MET A 87 -3.16 -5.67 3.25
CA MET A 87 -4.35 -5.11 3.85
C MET A 87 -5.57 -5.76 3.21
N CYS A 88 -6.51 -6.27 4.01
CA CYS A 88 -7.82 -6.68 3.51
C CYS A 88 -8.51 -5.47 2.91
N SER A 89 -8.91 -5.59 1.65
CA SER A 89 -9.71 -4.61 0.92
C SER A 89 -11.14 -5.09 0.72
#